data_AF-A0A5E4QK08-F1
#
_entry.id   AF-A0A5E4QK08-F1
#
_cell.length_a   1.000
_cell.length_b   1.000
_cell.length_c   1.000
_cell.angle_alpha   90.00
_cell.angle_beta   90.00
_cell.angle_gamma   90.00
#
_symmetry.space_group_name_H-M   'P 1'
#
loop_
_entity.id
_entity.type
_entity.pdbx_description
1 polymer ?
#
loop_
_entity_poly.entity_id
_entity_poly.type
_entity_poly.pdbx_seq_one_letter_code
_entity_poly.pdbx_strand_id
1 'polypeptide(L)'
;MEMSVACSDPLAVIHNENQWKINKVSPLYNMQYSPLKLKQYASKIRQDLVSAITSNAAIKYSVILEDLPQLKYSEDDSNSIMVVVKMQNTTQSKVAYTAILLSWGKSKEISHAVNLPYMLERGEQKIGNTVKSTLQKIFDCNINQYYFGQHHMLLFAFSFIECDSSKSTDPFVLRFKMGEDKVNCNLEIGELRCIWNGVLKEKKGALKNKEDTYTDKYSKVIA
;
A
#
# COMPACT_ATOMS: atom_id res chain seq x y z
N MET A 1 10.86 -11.13 7.06
CA MET A 1 10.57 -9.93 6.23
C MET A 1 10.75 -8.71 7.13
N GLU A 2 11.82 -7.93 6.94
CA GLU A 2 12.04 -6.72 7.76
C GLU A 2 11.21 -5.56 7.20
N MET A 3 10.12 -5.21 7.88
CA MET A 3 9.43 -3.93 7.69
C MET A 3 9.97 -2.94 8.72
N SER A 4 10.95 -2.15 8.31
CA SER A 4 11.45 -1.02 9.09
C SER A 4 10.68 0.23 8.69
N VAL A 5 9.73 0.67 9.52
CA VAL A 5 9.11 1.99 9.38
C VAL A 5 10.01 3.00 10.09
N ALA A 6 11.01 3.50 9.38
CA ALA A 6 11.84 4.59 9.86
C ALA A 6 11.06 5.91 9.70
N CYS A 7 10.46 6.36 10.80
CA CYS A 7 9.90 7.69 10.91
C CYS A 7 11.06 8.68 11.15
N SER A 8 11.15 9.71 10.29
CA SER A 8 11.97 10.93 10.46
C SER A 8 13.50 10.82 10.51
N ASP A 9 14.13 10.00 9.65
CA ASP A 9 15.59 10.06 9.43
C ASP A 9 15.92 10.29 7.94
N PRO A 10 16.62 11.39 7.57
CA PRO A 10 17.04 11.63 6.19
C PRO A 10 17.99 10.55 5.62
N LEU A 11 18.65 9.75 6.47
CA LEU A 11 19.45 8.59 6.05
C LEU A 11 18.59 7.34 5.80
N ALA A 12 17.44 7.22 6.47
CA ALA A 12 16.47 6.16 6.17
C ALA A 12 15.78 6.36 4.81
N VAL A 13 15.83 7.58 4.26
CA VAL A 13 15.36 7.88 2.90
C VAL A 13 16.21 7.18 1.84
N ILE A 14 17.52 7.04 2.07
CA ILE A 14 18.48 6.42 1.13
C ILE A 14 18.38 4.88 1.18
N HIS A 15 18.13 4.29 2.35
CA HIS A 15 18.00 2.84 2.49
C HIS A 15 16.65 2.26 2.03
N ASN A 16 15.62 3.10 1.83
CA ASN A 16 14.26 2.65 1.52
C ASN A 16 13.91 2.65 0.02
N GLU A 17 14.86 2.85 -0.89
CA GLU A 17 14.60 2.85 -2.34
C GLU A 17 14.07 1.48 -2.84
N ASN A 18 14.43 0.39 -2.17
CA ASN A 18 13.98 -0.96 -2.54
C ASN A 18 12.74 -1.43 -1.75
N GLN A 19 12.24 -0.64 -0.81
CA GLN A 19 11.06 -1.00 -0.01
C GLN A 19 9.79 -0.43 -0.61
N TRP A 20 8.73 -1.23 -0.61
CA TRP A 20 7.41 -0.77 -0.99
C TRP A 20 6.83 0.15 0.08
N LYS A 21 6.38 1.32 -0.35
CA LYS A 21 5.62 2.29 0.45
C LYS A 21 4.18 2.26 0.01
N ILE A 22 3.28 2.52 0.95
CA ILE A 22 1.85 2.56 0.70
C ILE A 22 1.40 4.02 0.84
N ASN A 23 0.63 4.49 -0.13
CA ASN A 23 -0.01 5.79 -0.11
C ASN A 23 -1.53 5.60 -0.22
N LYS A 24 -2.27 6.49 0.43
CA LYS A 24 -3.69 6.72 0.20
C LYS A 24 -3.86 7.66 -0.97
N VAL A 25 -4.80 7.35 -1.84
CA VAL A 25 -5.17 8.16 -3.00
C VAL A 25 -6.64 8.54 -2.88
N SER A 26 -6.98 9.80 -3.11
CA SER A 26 -8.37 10.19 -3.35
C SER A 26 -8.81 9.75 -4.76
N PRO A 27 -10.11 9.79 -5.08
CA PRO A 27 -10.58 9.50 -6.43
C PRO A 27 -9.83 10.29 -7.50
N LEU A 28 -9.55 9.64 -8.63
CA LEU A 28 -8.83 10.19 -9.78
C LEU A 28 -9.85 10.76 -10.76
N TYR A 29 -10.07 12.07 -10.74
CA TYR A 29 -11.04 12.72 -11.62
C TYR A 29 -10.60 12.68 -13.09
N ASN A 30 -11.57 12.41 -13.98
CA ASN A 30 -11.36 12.33 -15.42
C ASN A 30 -10.26 11.34 -15.87
N MET A 31 -9.95 10.35 -15.04
CA MET A 31 -9.05 9.26 -15.41
C MET A 31 -9.70 8.40 -16.50
N GLN A 32 -8.92 8.05 -17.51
CA GLN A 32 -9.37 7.21 -18.62
C GLN A 32 -8.33 6.11 -18.91
N TYR A 33 -8.80 4.88 -19.08
CA TYR A 33 -7.95 3.71 -19.35
C TYR A 33 -7.53 3.54 -20.81
N SER A 34 -8.02 4.39 -21.73
CA SER A 34 -7.70 4.21 -23.14
C SER A 34 -6.17 4.25 -23.38
N PRO A 35 -5.61 3.37 -24.23
CA PRO A 35 -4.16 3.31 -24.46
C PRO A 35 -3.56 4.65 -24.90
N LEU A 36 -4.33 5.45 -25.65
CA LEU A 36 -3.92 6.80 -26.06
C LEU A 36 -3.79 7.74 -24.86
N LYS A 37 -4.76 7.73 -23.94
CA LYS A 37 -4.72 8.57 -22.72
C LYS A 37 -3.60 8.16 -21.79
N LEU A 38 -3.39 6.85 -21.58
CA LEU A 38 -2.28 6.35 -20.77
C LEU A 38 -0.91 6.81 -21.32
N LYS A 39 -0.71 6.77 -22.65
CA LYS A 39 0.50 7.32 -23.30
C LYS A 39 0.63 8.83 -23.11
N GLN A 40 -0.47 9.57 -23.15
CA GLN A 40 -0.47 11.02 -22.89
C GLN A 40 -0.07 11.34 -21.44
N TYR A 41 -0.63 10.61 -20.46
CA TYR A 41 -0.26 10.74 -19.05
C TYR A 41 1.21 10.40 -18.82
N ALA A 42 1.71 9.30 -19.38
CA ALA A 42 3.13 8.94 -19.31
C ALA A 42 4.04 10.02 -19.92
N SER A 43 3.64 10.61 -21.04
CA SER A 43 4.36 11.72 -21.67
C SER A 43 4.40 12.96 -20.79
N LYS A 44 3.30 13.27 -20.10
CA LYS A 44 3.24 14.40 -19.17
C LYS A 44 4.11 14.19 -17.93
N ILE A 45 4.09 12.99 -17.35
CA ILE A 45 5.01 12.61 -16.25
C ILE A 45 6.46 12.73 -16.70
N ARG A 46 6.80 12.27 -17.90
CA ARG A 46 8.16 12.40 -18.44
C ARG A 46 8.59 13.86 -18.59
N GLN A 47 7.71 14.73 -19.09
CA GLN A 47 7.98 16.17 -19.22
C GLN A 47 8.26 16.80 -17.85
N ASP A 48 7.41 16.53 -16.86
CA ASP A 48 7.58 17.08 -15.52
C ASP A 48 8.83 16.51 -14.82
N LEU A 49 9.18 15.24 -15.06
CA LEU A 49 10.45 14.64 -14.59
C LEU A 49 11.68 15.35 -15.17
N VAL A 50 11.71 15.56 -16.49
CA VAL A 50 12.82 16.26 -17.14
C VAL A 50 12.93 17.70 -16.63
N SER A 51 11.80 18.38 -16.40
CA SER A 51 11.79 19.74 -15.87
C SER A 51 12.23 19.83 -14.41
N ALA A 52 11.90 18.84 -13.58
CA ALA A 52 12.11 18.91 -12.13
C ALA A 52 13.46 18.36 -11.67
N ILE A 53 14.03 17.39 -12.40
CA ILE A 53 15.18 16.60 -11.94
C ILE A 53 16.44 16.88 -12.77
N THR A 54 16.31 17.24 -14.04
CA THR A 54 17.46 17.21 -14.96
C THR A 54 18.26 18.51 -14.94
N SER A 55 19.33 18.52 -14.15
CA SER A 55 20.48 19.42 -14.34
C SER A 55 21.60 18.80 -15.19
N ASN A 56 21.50 17.51 -15.54
CA ASN A 56 22.50 16.77 -16.30
C ASN A 56 21.92 16.21 -17.62
N ALA A 57 22.33 16.79 -18.75
CA ALA A 57 21.80 16.48 -20.08
C ALA A 57 22.00 15.03 -20.57
N ALA A 58 22.84 14.24 -19.89
CA ALA A 58 23.12 12.86 -20.26
C ALA A 58 22.04 11.85 -19.85
N ILE A 59 21.16 12.19 -18.89
CA ILE A 59 20.18 11.26 -18.34
C ILE A 59 18.85 11.36 -19.10
N LYS A 60 18.40 10.24 -19.69
CA LYS A 60 17.10 10.13 -20.36
C LYS A 60 16.11 9.34 -19.51
N TYR A 61 14.89 9.85 -19.38
CA TYR A 61 13.79 9.16 -18.72
C TYR A 61 12.79 8.63 -19.73
N SER A 62 12.34 7.40 -19.53
CA SER A 62 11.14 6.84 -20.17
C SER A 62 10.12 6.45 -19.12
N VAL A 63 8.86 6.74 -19.41
CA VAL A 63 7.73 6.48 -18.50
C VAL A 63 6.75 5.61 -19.24
N ILE A 64 6.27 4.57 -18.57
CA ILE A 64 5.29 3.62 -19.07
C ILE A 64 4.12 3.64 -18.09
N LEU A 65 2.90 3.84 -18.61
CA LEU A 65 1.65 3.61 -17.88
C LEU A 65 0.91 2.44 -18.54
N GLU A 66 0.57 1.45 -17.73
CA GLU A 66 -0.10 0.22 -18.16
C GLU A 66 -1.38 0.00 -17.37
N ASP A 67 -2.44 -0.40 -18.07
CA ASP A 67 -3.67 -0.92 -17.46
C ASP A 67 -3.47 -2.38 -17.05
N LEU A 68 -3.88 -2.73 -15.84
CA LEU A 68 -3.73 -4.05 -15.23
C LEU A 68 -5.12 -4.59 -14.81
N PRO A 69 -5.95 -5.07 -15.76
CA PRO A 69 -7.30 -5.59 -15.47
C PRO A 69 -7.33 -6.83 -14.59
N GLN A 70 -6.25 -7.62 -14.57
CA GLN A 70 -6.10 -8.81 -13.74
C GLN A 70 -5.78 -8.50 -12.28
N LEU A 71 -5.43 -7.24 -11.98
CA LEU A 71 -5.08 -6.81 -10.63
C LEU A 71 -6.27 -6.04 -10.04
N LYS A 72 -7.36 -6.75 -9.77
CA LYS A 72 -8.55 -6.22 -9.08
C LYS A 72 -9.07 -7.25 -8.09
N TYR A 73 -9.66 -6.79 -6.99
CA TYR A 73 -10.16 -7.67 -5.94
C TYR A 73 -11.52 -8.29 -6.31
N SER A 74 -12.40 -7.52 -6.95
CA SER A 74 -13.67 -8.00 -7.51
C SER A 74 -13.88 -7.55 -8.95
N GLU A 75 -14.90 -8.09 -9.62
CA GLU A 75 -15.24 -7.68 -10.99
C GLU A 75 -15.70 -6.21 -11.06
N ASP A 76 -16.37 -5.75 -10.00
CA ASP A 76 -16.88 -4.38 -9.82
C ASP A 76 -15.80 -3.35 -9.50
N ASP A 77 -14.58 -3.79 -9.18
CA ASP A 77 -13.45 -2.90 -8.93
C ASP A 77 -12.86 -2.38 -10.26
N SER A 78 -12.48 -1.10 -10.27
CA SER A 78 -11.77 -0.50 -11.40
C SER A 78 -10.40 -1.18 -11.61
N ASN A 79 -9.98 -1.28 -12.87
CA ASN A 79 -8.68 -1.87 -13.20
C ASN A 79 -7.52 -1.11 -12.53
N SER A 80 -6.47 -1.83 -12.15
CA SER A 80 -5.27 -1.18 -11.61
C SER A 80 -4.45 -0.50 -12.69
N ILE A 81 -3.63 0.48 -12.29
CA ILE A 81 -2.69 1.16 -13.20
C ILE A 81 -1.28 0.98 -12.65
N MET A 82 -0.34 0.57 -13.50
CA MET A 82 1.07 0.55 -13.16
C MET A 82 1.82 1.67 -13.86
N VAL A 83 2.67 2.36 -13.10
CA VAL A 83 3.59 3.39 -13.57
C VAL A 83 5.01 2.85 -13.41
N VAL A 84 5.76 2.77 -14.50
CA VAL A 84 7.18 2.40 -14.48
C VAL A 84 8.00 3.53 -15.07
N VAL A 85 8.97 4.01 -14.30
CA VAL A 85 9.96 5.00 -14.76
C VAL A 85 11.29 4.30 -14.92
N LYS A 86 11.81 4.31 -16.16
CA LYS A 86 13.16 3.83 -16.46
C LYS A 86 14.06 5.03 -16.69
N MET A 87 15.26 4.94 -16.11
CA MET A 87 16.34 5.88 -16.34
C MET A 87 17.37 5.22 -17.25
N GLN A 88 17.81 5.95 -18.27
CA GLN A 88 18.84 5.50 -19.20
C GLN A 88 20.00 6.50 -19.20
N ASN A 89 21.18 5.98 -18.92
CA ASN A 89 22.45 6.66 -19.16
C ASN A 89 23.11 6.08 -20.43
N THR A 90 24.23 6.63 -20.88
CA THR A 90 24.96 6.20 -22.09
C THR A 90 25.28 4.70 -22.15
N THR A 91 25.43 4.04 -21.00
CA THR A 91 25.86 2.64 -20.92
C THR A 91 24.83 1.68 -20.31
N GLN A 92 23.83 2.17 -19.58
CA GLN A 92 22.93 1.33 -18.78
C GLN A 92 21.51 1.88 -18.70
N SER A 93 20.53 0.98 -18.69
CA SER A 93 19.14 1.28 -18.36
C SER A 93 18.76 0.60 -17.04
N LYS A 94 18.18 1.34 -16.12
CA LYS A 94 17.67 0.83 -14.84
C LYS A 94 16.23 1.28 -14.60
N VAL A 95 15.43 0.46 -13.92
CA VAL A 95 14.13 0.91 -13.39
C VAL A 95 14.43 1.79 -12.18
N ALA A 96 14.05 3.06 -12.27
CA ALA A 96 14.33 4.03 -11.21
C ALA A 96 13.14 4.20 -10.26
N TYR A 97 11.92 3.92 -10.73
CA TYR A 97 10.72 3.98 -9.91
C TYR A 97 9.62 3.08 -10.47
N THR A 98 8.82 2.51 -9.58
CA THR A 98 7.61 1.74 -9.90
C THR A 98 6.50 2.12 -8.95
N ALA A 99 5.31 2.36 -9.47
CA ALA A 99 4.11 2.49 -8.67
C ALA A 99 2.95 1.70 -9.26
N ILE A 100 2.05 1.24 -8.40
CA ILE A 100 0.82 0.53 -8.75
C ILE A 100 -0.32 1.20 -7.99
N LEU A 101 -1.29 1.76 -8.72
CA LEU A 101 -2.54 2.27 -8.18
C LEU A 101 -3.60 1.18 -8.32
N LEU A 102 -4.27 0.82 -7.24
CA LEU A 102 -5.22 -0.29 -7.22
C LEU A 102 -6.48 -0.01 -6.39
N SER A 103 -7.58 -0.67 -6.77
CA SER A 103 -8.75 -0.88 -5.93
C SER A 103 -8.64 -2.22 -5.20
N TRP A 104 -9.23 -2.30 -4.00
CA TRP A 104 -9.24 -3.52 -3.20
C TRP A 104 -10.51 -3.61 -2.36
N GLY A 105 -11.62 -4.03 -2.98
CA GLY A 105 -12.91 -4.20 -2.29
C GLY A 105 -13.50 -2.88 -1.79
N LYS A 106 -13.09 -1.77 -2.41
CA LYS A 106 -13.54 -0.41 -2.09
C LYS A 106 -14.05 0.31 -3.35
N SER A 107 -14.56 -0.46 -4.31
CA SER A 107 -15.34 0.10 -5.42
C SER A 107 -16.45 0.99 -4.87
N LYS A 108 -16.35 2.27 -5.17
CA LYS A 108 -17.46 3.21 -5.09
C LYS A 108 -17.50 3.85 -6.46
N GLU A 109 -18.61 3.66 -7.15
CA GLU A 109 -18.87 4.42 -8.36
C GLU A 109 -18.98 5.89 -7.97
N ILE A 110 -18.05 6.68 -8.48
CA ILE A 110 -18.03 8.13 -8.28
C ILE A 110 -18.15 8.72 -9.67
N SER A 111 -19.16 9.55 -9.87
CA SER A 111 -19.37 10.20 -11.17
C SER A 111 -18.11 10.95 -11.60
N HIS A 112 -17.65 10.69 -12.82
CA HIS A 112 -16.46 11.30 -13.42
C HIS A 112 -15.13 11.05 -12.69
N ALA A 113 -15.05 10.04 -11.82
CA ALA A 113 -13.81 9.69 -11.14
C ALA A 113 -13.60 8.18 -11.05
N VAL A 114 -12.34 7.76 -11.06
CA VAL A 114 -11.94 6.38 -10.84
C VAL A 114 -11.40 6.24 -9.43
N ASN A 115 -11.91 5.28 -8.67
CA ASN A 115 -11.49 5.07 -7.28
C ASN A 115 -10.38 4.02 -7.19
N LEU A 116 -9.12 4.47 -7.13
CA LEU A 116 -7.95 3.62 -6.86
C LEU A 116 -7.31 4.04 -5.52
N PRO A 117 -7.93 3.69 -4.38
CA PRO A 117 -7.61 4.30 -3.07
C PRO A 117 -6.20 3.99 -2.53
N TYR A 118 -5.50 3.03 -3.13
CA TYR A 118 -4.19 2.59 -2.69
C TYR A 118 -3.16 2.75 -3.80
N MET A 119 -2.00 3.31 -3.45
CA MET A 119 -0.84 3.36 -4.33
C MET A 119 0.36 2.73 -3.63
N LEU A 120 0.82 1.61 -4.17
CA LEU A 120 2.07 0.96 -3.78
C LEU A 120 3.19 1.61 -4.61
N GLU A 121 4.27 2.07 -4.00
CA GLU A 121 5.41 2.64 -4.72
C GLU A 121 6.75 2.15 -4.19
N ARG A 122 7.75 2.06 -5.07
CA ARG A 122 9.16 1.81 -4.72
C ARG A 122 10.09 2.53 -5.71
N GLY A 123 11.31 2.81 -5.28
CA GLY A 123 12.35 3.47 -6.08
C GLY A 123 12.76 4.84 -5.56
N GLU A 124 13.44 5.61 -6.41
CA GLU A 124 14.05 6.90 -6.06
C GLU A 124 12.99 7.92 -5.60
N GLN A 125 13.20 8.52 -4.42
CA GLN A 125 12.20 9.41 -3.80
C GLN A 125 11.92 10.66 -4.65
N LYS A 126 12.93 11.27 -5.25
CA LYS A 126 12.76 12.47 -6.09
C LYS A 126 11.88 12.19 -7.31
N ILE A 127 12.07 11.03 -7.94
CA ILE A 127 11.24 10.55 -9.05
C ILE A 127 9.82 10.31 -8.55
N GLY A 128 9.67 9.57 -7.45
CA GLY A 128 8.35 9.30 -6.87
C GLY A 128 7.56 10.55 -6.49
N ASN A 129 8.21 11.55 -5.90
CA ASN A 129 7.57 12.84 -5.58
C ASN A 129 7.10 13.57 -6.83
N THR A 130 7.90 13.55 -7.90
CA THR A 130 7.53 14.18 -9.18
C THR A 130 6.36 13.44 -9.83
N VAL A 131 6.39 12.11 -9.85
CA VAL A 131 5.29 11.27 -10.35
C VAL A 131 4.00 11.58 -9.58
N LYS A 132 4.04 11.55 -8.25
CA LYS A 132 2.88 11.85 -7.40
C LYS A 132 2.34 13.25 -7.67
N SER A 133 3.18 14.28 -7.64
CA SER A 133 2.75 15.66 -7.92
C SER A 133 2.13 15.80 -9.32
N THR A 134 2.68 15.11 -10.32
CA THR A 134 2.12 15.13 -11.67
C THR A 134 0.75 14.45 -11.72
N LEU A 135 0.60 13.27 -11.11
CA LEU A 135 -0.68 12.56 -11.02
C LEU A 135 -1.74 13.40 -10.29
N GLN A 136 -1.38 14.02 -9.17
CA GLN A 136 -2.26 14.91 -8.41
C GLN A 136 -2.77 16.09 -9.25
N LYS A 137 -1.91 16.67 -10.10
CA LYS A 137 -2.30 17.75 -11.02
C LYS A 137 -3.18 17.27 -12.18
N ILE A 138 -2.86 16.12 -12.78
CA ILE A 138 -3.60 15.59 -13.94
C ILE A 138 -5.02 15.17 -13.53
N PHE A 139 -5.16 14.55 -12.35
CA PHE A 139 -6.40 13.92 -11.91
C PHE A 139 -7.13 14.66 -10.78
N ASP A 140 -6.68 15.87 -10.43
CA ASP A 140 -7.20 16.64 -9.30
C ASP A 140 -7.39 15.78 -8.04
N CYS A 141 -6.31 15.09 -7.66
CA CYS A 141 -6.35 14.10 -6.58
C CYS A 141 -5.32 14.42 -5.48
N ASN A 142 -5.50 13.78 -4.33
CA ASN A 142 -4.59 13.81 -3.20
C ASN A 142 -3.91 12.46 -3.04
N ILE A 143 -2.58 12.46 -2.98
CA ILE A 143 -1.77 11.27 -2.71
C ILE A 143 -0.95 11.52 -1.46
N ASN A 144 -1.27 10.80 -0.39
CA ASN A 144 -0.63 10.98 0.92
C ASN A 144 -0.06 9.65 1.40
N GLN A 145 1.14 9.67 1.99
CA GLN A 145 1.74 8.48 2.55
C GLN A 145 0.84 7.89 3.64
N TYR A 146 0.62 6.58 3.59
CA TYR A 146 -0.11 5.85 4.61
C TYR A 146 0.86 5.44 5.72
N TYR A 147 0.56 5.88 6.94
CA TYR A 147 1.27 5.46 8.13
C TYR A 147 0.46 4.43 8.89
N PHE A 148 1.09 3.28 9.16
CA PHE A 148 0.52 2.28 10.02
C PHE A 148 0.68 2.71 11.47
N GLY A 149 -0.45 2.91 12.16
CA GLY A 149 -0.46 2.97 13.61
C GLY A 149 -0.12 1.61 14.23
N GLN A 150 0.26 1.62 15.51
CA GLN A 150 0.61 0.41 16.26
C GLN A 150 -0.47 -0.67 16.18
N HIS A 151 -1.74 -0.31 16.34
CA HIS A 151 -2.85 -1.26 16.25
C HIS A 151 -2.95 -1.91 14.86
N HIS A 152 -2.75 -1.15 13.77
CA HIS A 152 -2.75 -1.71 12.42
C HIS A 152 -1.60 -2.68 12.20
N MET A 153 -0.41 -2.35 12.73
CA MET A 153 0.76 -3.24 12.68
C MET A 153 0.53 -4.54 13.42
N LEU A 154 -0.08 -4.49 14.62
CA LEU A 154 -0.44 -5.68 15.39
C LEU A 154 -1.48 -6.52 14.65
N LEU A 155 -2.53 -5.90 14.12
CA LEU A 155 -3.53 -6.62 13.34
C LEU A 155 -2.89 -7.30 12.12
N PHE A 156 -2.02 -6.60 11.39
CA PHE A 156 -1.29 -7.18 10.26
C PHE A 156 -0.43 -8.37 10.69
N ALA A 157 0.31 -8.23 11.79
CA ALA A 157 1.11 -9.31 12.35
C ALA A 157 0.27 -10.55 12.64
N PHE A 158 -0.87 -10.37 13.31
CA PHE A 158 -1.75 -11.47 13.66
C PHE A 158 -2.48 -12.09 12.47
N SER A 159 -2.95 -11.27 11.52
CA SER A 159 -3.54 -11.78 10.28
C SER A 159 -2.51 -12.52 9.41
N PHE A 160 -1.25 -12.09 9.43
CA PHE A 160 -0.18 -12.78 8.69
C PHE A 160 0.05 -14.20 9.22
N ILE A 161 -0.10 -14.43 10.53
CA ILE A 161 0.06 -15.76 11.14
C ILE A 161 -0.91 -16.79 10.54
N GLU A 162 -2.10 -16.39 10.08
CA GLU A 162 -3.05 -17.30 9.43
C GLU A 162 -2.57 -17.81 8.07
N CYS A 163 -1.72 -17.04 7.39
CA CYS A 163 -1.14 -17.37 6.09
C CYS A 163 0.36 -17.72 6.19
N ASP A 164 0.91 -17.74 7.40
CA ASP A 164 2.33 -17.91 7.66
C ASP A 164 2.75 -19.38 7.56
N SER A 165 3.79 -19.65 6.79
CA SER A 165 4.38 -20.99 6.63
C SER A 165 5.62 -21.22 7.50
N SER A 166 5.95 -20.30 8.41
CA SER A 166 7.10 -20.42 9.29
C SER A 166 6.91 -21.53 10.32
N LYS A 167 8.04 -22.03 10.84
CA LYS A 167 8.06 -23.04 11.90
C LYS A 167 7.63 -22.40 13.22
N SER A 168 7.06 -23.18 14.12
CA SER A 168 6.63 -22.68 15.43
C SER A 168 7.77 -22.06 16.25
N THR A 169 9.01 -22.51 16.05
CA THR A 169 10.21 -22.00 16.73
C THR A 169 10.84 -20.79 16.06
N ASP A 170 10.31 -20.35 14.90
CA ASP A 170 10.87 -19.19 14.22
C ASP A 170 10.60 -17.92 15.05
N PRO A 171 11.57 -16.98 15.10
CA PRO A 171 11.42 -15.79 15.92
C PRO A 171 10.51 -14.77 15.25
N PHE A 172 9.58 -14.23 16.03
CA PHE A 172 8.79 -13.06 15.72
C PHE A 172 9.21 -11.89 16.61
N VAL A 173 9.70 -10.82 15.98
CA VAL A 173 10.31 -9.69 16.71
C VAL A 173 9.51 -8.42 16.50
N LEU A 174 8.93 -7.90 17.59
CA LEU A 174 8.38 -6.56 17.65
C LEU A 174 9.47 -5.60 18.14
N ARG A 175 9.90 -4.68 17.28
CA ARG A 175 10.90 -3.66 17.62
C ARG A 175 10.21 -2.32 17.89
N PHE A 176 10.45 -1.75 19.05
CA PHE A 176 9.98 -0.44 19.47
C PHE A 176 11.16 0.51 19.56
N LYS A 177 10.97 1.75 19.10
CA LYS A 177 11.94 2.84 19.27
C LYS A 177 11.29 3.92 20.12
N MET A 178 11.88 4.23 21.26
CA MET A 178 11.41 5.26 22.20
C MET A 178 12.55 6.27 22.38
N GLY A 179 12.52 7.39 21.66
CA GLY A 179 13.68 8.29 21.58
C GLY A 179 14.85 7.63 20.85
N GLU A 180 16.02 7.57 21.50
CA GLU A 180 17.20 6.85 21.00
C GLU A 180 17.21 5.37 21.36
N ASP A 181 16.43 4.98 22.38
CA ASP A 181 16.40 3.61 22.89
C ASP A 181 15.60 2.68 21.97
N LYS A 182 16.09 1.44 21.87
CA LYS A 182 15.46 0.36 21.11
C LYS A 182 15.09 -0.77 22.07
N VAL A 183 13.81 -1.11 22.10
CA VAL A 183 13.28 -2.22 22.89
C VAL A 183 12.74 -3.27 21.94
N ASN A 184 13.20 -4.52 22.11
CA ASN A 184 12.76 -5.65 21.30
C ASN A 184 11.92 -6.60 22.17
N CYS A 185 10.72 -6.93 21.71
CA CYS A 185 9.93 -8.03 22.24
C CYS A 185 10.05 -9.19 21.26
N ASN A 186 10.60 -10.31 21.72
CA ASN A 186 10.78 -11.52 20.93
C ASN A 186 9.77 -12.55 21.40
N LEU A 187 9.07 -13.16 20.46
CA LEU A 187 8.11 -14.24 20.67
C LEU A 187 8.42 -15.33 19.67
N GLU A 188 8.08 -16.57 19.98
CA GLU A 188 8.07 -17.62 18.97
C GLU A 188 6.75 -17.57 18.17
N ILE A 189 6.80 -17.92 16.88
CA ILE A 189 5.60 -18.00 16.03
C ILE A 189 4.55 -18.95 16.64
N GLY A 190 4.98 -20.02 17.31
CA GLY A 190 4.10 -20.95 18.01
C GLY A 190 3.31 -20.30 19.15
N GLU A 191 3.98 -19.48 19.96
CA GLU A 191 3.34 -18.73 21.05
C GLU A 191 2.31 -17.74 20.51
N LEU A 192 2.67 -17.03 19.45
CA LEU A 192 1.77 -16.11 18.76
C LEU A 192 0.55 -16.80 18.16
N ARG A 193 0.71 -17.99 17.57
CA ARG A 193 -0.41 -18.82 17.11
C ARG A 193 -1.33 -19.22 18.26
N CYS A 194 -0.77 -19.60 19.41
CA CYS A 194 -1.56 -19.91 20.60
C CYS A 194 -2.38 -18.71 21.08
N ILE A 195 -1.75 -17.53 21.19
CA ILE A 195 -2.43 -16.28 21.57
C ILE A 195 -3.55 -15.96 20.59
N TRP A 196 -3.26 -15.96 19.28
CA TRP A 196 -4.24 -15.62 18.25
C TRP A 196 -5.43 -16.57 18.24
N ASN A 197 -5.18 -17.89 18.34
CA ASN A 197 -6.23 -18.88 18.44
C ASN A 197 -7.09 -18.72 19.70
N GLY A 198 -6.49 -18.29 20.82
CA GLY A 198 -7.22 -17.91 22.03
C GLY A 198 -8.19 -16.76 21.77
N VAL A 199 -7.70 -15.65 21.19
CA VAL A 199 -8.51 -14.48 20.83
C VAL A 199 -9.65 -14.86 19.87
N LEU A 200 -9.38 -15.69 18.86
CA LEU A 200 -10.40 -16.16 17.92
C LEU A 200 -11.48 -17.01 18.60
N LYS A 201 -11.11 -17.87 19.55
CA LYS A 201 -12.06 -18.67 20.33
C LYS A 201 -12.96 -17.79 21.20
N GLU A 202 -12.39 -16.81 21.89
CA GLU A 202 -13.16 -15.85 22.69
C GLU A 202 -14.15 -15.06 21.83
N LYS A 203 -13.71 -14.57 20.67
CA LYS A 203 -14.58 -13.84 19.74
C LYS A 203 -15.75 -14.70 19.25
N LYS A 204 -15.51 -15.98 18.92
CA LYS A 204 -16.57 -16.92 18.53
C LYS A 204 -17.53 -17.22 19.68
N GLY A 205 -17.03 -17.37 20.90
CA GLY A 205 -17.87 -17.56 22.09
C GLY A 205 -18.75 -16.33 22.39
N ALA A 206 -18.19 -15.13 22.28
CA ALA A 206 -18.92 -13.88 22.49
C ALA A 206 -20.03 -13.63 21.43
N LEU A 207 -19.83 -14.10 20.20
CA LEU A 207 -20.84 -14.03 19.13
C LEU A 207 -22.00 -15.00 19.39
N LYS A 208 -21.71 -16.24 19.80
CA LYS A 208 -22.74 -17.21 20.19
C LYS A 208 -23.61 -16.69 21.36
N ASN A 209 -22.97 -16.16 22.39
CA ASN A 209 -23.69 -15.60 23.54
C ASN A 209 -24.58 -14.40 23.15
N LYS A 210 -24.20 -13.61 22.14
CA LYS A 210 -25.05 -12.52 21.62
C LYS A 210 -26.25 -13.05 20.83
N GLU A 211 -26.07 -14.09 20.01
CA GLU A 211 -27.19 -14.75 19.31
C GLU A 211 -28.19 -15.35 20.31
N ASP A 212 -27.69 -16.02 21.36
CA ASP A 212 -28.53 -16.62 22.42
C ASP A 212 -29.29 -15.55 23.24
N THR A 213 -28.68 -14.37 23.45
CA THR A 213 -29.35 -13.25 24.13
C THR A 213 -30.42 -12.58 23.25
N TYR A 214 -30.26 -12.63 21.92
CA TYR A 214 -31.26 -12.12 20.98
C TYR A 214 -32.46 -13.08 20.88
N THR A 215 -32.25 -14.40 20.84
CA THR A 215 -33.35 -15.38 20.84
C THR A 215 -34.15 -15.36 22.14
N ASP A 216 -33.52 -15.18 23.32
CA ASP A 216 -34.24 -15.11 24.61
C ASP A 216 -35.05 -13.79 24.79
N LYS A 217 -34.65 -12.71 24.10
CA LYS A 217 -35.42 -11.45 24.09
C LYS A 217 -36.68 -11.51 23.23
N TYR A 218 -36.71 -12.30 22.15
CA TYR A 218 -37.88 -12.44 21.29
C TYR A 218 -38.84 -13.56 21.71
N SER A 219 -38.37 -14.57 22.45
CA SER A 219 -39.25 -15.59 23.05
C SER A 219 -40.06 -15.07 24.24
N LYS A 220 -39.61 -14.01 24.93
CA LYS A 220 -40.35 -13.35 26.03
C LYS A 220 -41.33 -12.25 25.57
N VAL A 221 -41.39 -11.95 24.27
CA VAL A 221 -42.34 -10.97 23.69
C VAL A 221 -43.55 -11.67 23.04
N ILE A 222 -43.54 -13.01 22.95
CA ILE A 222 -44.62 -13.84 22.38
C ILE A 222 -45.14 -14.85 23.42
N ALA A 223 -45.24 -14.45 24.69
CA ALA A 223 -45.89 -15.21 25.75
C ALA A 223 -46.87 -14.33 26.52
#